data_AF-A0A9D5MS99-F1
#
_entry.id   AF-A0A9D5MS99-F1
#
_cell.length_a   1.000
_cell.length_b   1.000
_cell.length_c   1.000
_cell.angle_alpha   90.00
_cell.angle_beta   90.00
_cell.angle_gamma   90.00
#
_symmetry.space_group_name_H-M   'P 1'
#
loop_
_entity.id
_entity.type
_entity.pdbx_description
1 polymer ?
#
loop_
_entity_poly.entity_id
_entity_poly.type
_entity_poly.pdbx_seq_one_letter_code
_entity_poly.pdbx_strand_id
1 'polypeptide(L)'
;MFKILFEEYKKHKAIILLYVCLCVFLSVFCGPFLSDYMPGVAMATTDAEVTTLTEAETLSTLTEQILGNSISSIAGGYASVVAISCEPFTALLFLGIIETVNRWCGYPLDMMSTPAGNPIVLLVIAIFWAASKLMKSNETTQVFGMVTLGELEKYLGLVFILVLGVLNVTGISTGVMDAVLSAASPESVAEPRAAAWITVISIIWSVFLAVLSVAVYFIIKTVMSGLDVIQMTLSFIPGSAFFFETLKSLFAIFLVVVNVICPPLGIALNIIIFIIGCFLFKTCYNATRYFHNVYIRPIFKRIKGFDPHISLVSKKLPKKIRKYNESEQINCKLAIPVYPLRYVGEEKLRKYDRWWMIADDNSVYFMKKRMGKKRVRKLSWKDTYQQPVYIRKGLWYYEVFSFLPDEKNLSKKFPKKEFSFVFSLEYFYRFNDILEITRYQDYSLIAQAQKLTKRQQREEKRMQRKEALLNKIDSWKMKIEEKKDNKQEY
;
A
#
# COMPACT_ATOMS: atom_id res chain seq x y z
N MET A 1 6.20 2.64 12.28
CA MET A 1 4.85 2.11 12.03
C MET A 1 3.78 3.10 12.45
N PHE A 2 3.60 3.36 13.75
CA PHE A 2 2.55 4.26 14.29
C PHE A 2 2.34 5.58 13.53
N LYS A 3 3.40 6.28 13.13
CA LYS A 3 3.27 7.55 12.38
C LYS A 3 2.74 7.38 10.95
N ILE A 4 3.10 6.28 10.29
CA ILE A 4 2.61 5.94 8.94
C ILE A 4 1.14 5.55 9.04
N LEU A 5 0.81 4.70 10.03
CA LEU A 5 -0.56 4.35 10.37
C LEU A 5 -1.38 5.61 10.68
N PHE A 6 -0.83 6.55 11.45
CA PHE A 6 -1.48 7.82 11.78
C PHE A 6 -1.64 8.74 10.57
N GLU A 7 -0.69 8.77 9.63
CA GLU A 7 -0.84 9.50 8.36
C GLU A 7 -1.97 8.91 7.52
N GLU A 8 -2.15 7.60 7.53
CA GLU A 8 -3.23 6.91 6.82
C GLU A 8 -4.58 7.11 7.53
N TYR A 9 -4.61 6.95 8.86
CA TYR A 9 -5.75 7.25 9.72
C TYR A 9 -6.24 8.69 9.53
N LYS A 10 -5.31 9.66 9.43
CA LYS A 10 -5.66 11.08 9.24
C LYS A 10 -6.43 11.33 7.95
N LYS A 11 -6.24 10.53 6.89
CA LYS A 11 -7.03 10.65 5.65
C LYS A 11 -8.49 10.28 5.87
N HIS A 12 -8.76 9.36 6.80
CA HIS A 12 -10.09 8.83 7.10
C HIS A 12 -10.63 9.31 8.46
N LYS A 13 -9.99 10.34 9.07
CA LYS A 13 -10.32 10.82 10.43
C LYS A 13 -11.80 11.14 10.60
N ALA A 14 -12.43 11.77 9.60
CA ALA A 14 -13.84 12.13 9.67
C ALA A 14 -14.76 10.90 9.78
N ILE A 15 -14.48 9.85 8.99
CA ILE A 15 -15.24 8.60 9.00
C ILE A 15 -15.05 7.86 10.31
N ILE A 16 -13.82 7.81 10.82
CA ILE A 16 -13.51 7.10 12.08
C ILE A 16 -14.04 7.88 13.28
N LEU A 17 -14.00 9.22 13.26
CA LEU A 17 -14.61 10.06 14.29
C LEU A 17 -16.13 9.89 14.29
N LEU A 18 -16.76 9.97 13.12
CA LEU A 18 -18.19 9.73 12.94
C LEU A 18 -18.57 8.34 13.44
N TYR A 19 -17.75 7.32 13.18
CA TYR A 19 -17.94 5.98 13.72
C TYR A 19 -17.86 5.91 15.23
N VAL A 20 -16.81 6.46 15.85
CA VAL A 20 -16.69 6.47 17.32
C VAL A 20 -17.88 7.21 17.93
N CYS A 21 -18.29 8.33 17.35
CA CYS A 21 -19.49 9.05 17.75
C CYS A 21 -20.76 8.20 17.56
N LEU A 22 -20.89 7.46 16.47
CA LEU A 22 -22.04 6.59 16.18
C LEU A 22 -22.09 5.40 17.14
N CYS A 23 -20.95 4.76 17.44
CA CYS A 23 -20.86 3.69 18.45
C CYS A 23 -21.28 4.19 19.82
N VAL A 24 -20.77 5.35 20.25
CA VAL A 24 -21.13 5.95 21.54
C VAL A 24 -22.59 6.40 21.55
N PHE A 25 -23.09 6.95 20.44
CA PHE A 25 -24.49 7.37 20.33
C PHE A 25 -25.43 6.16 20.36
N LEU A 26 -25.17 5.12 19.57
CA LEU A 26 -25.98 3.90 19.55
C LEU A 26 -25.92 3.17 20.88
N SER A 27 -24.76 3.09 21.53
CA SER A 27 -24.62 2.42 22.83
C SER A 27 -25.29 3.17 23.98
N VAL A 28 -25.32 4.52 23.92
CA VAL A 28 -25.93 5.35 24.98
C VAL A 28 -27.43 5.58 24.75
N PHE A 29 -27.86 5.77 23.51
CA PHE A 29 -29.24 6.20 23.19
C PHE A 29 -30.11 5.09 22.57
N CYS A 30 -29.53 4.11 21.89
CA CYS A 30 -30.30 3.07 21.19
C CYS A 30 -30.27 1.71 21.89
N GLY A 31 -29.37 1.48 22.85
CA GLY A 31 -29.33 0.25 23.66
C GLY A 31 -30.69 -0.15 24.26
N PRO A 32 -31.46 0.78 24.86
CA PRO A 32 -32.78 0.47 25.42
C PRO A 32 -33.90 0.25 24.39
N PHE A 33 -33.72 0.69 23.15
CA PHE A 33 -34.75 0.58 22.09
C PHE A 33 -34.49 -0.59 21.14
N LEU A 34 -33.26 -1.10 21.08
CA LEU A 34 -32.87 -2.21 20.20
C LEU A 34 -33.10 -3.60 20.81
N SER A 35 -33.32 -3.71 22.13
CA SER A 35 -33.71 -4.97 22.79
C SER A 35 -34.99 -5.55 22.20
N ASP A 36 -35.95 -4.68 21.84
CA ASP A 36 -37.27 -5.09 21.37
C ASP A 36 -37.30 -5.50 19.88
N TYR A 37 -36.27 -5.17 19.10
CA TYR A 37 -36.24 -5.36 17.64
C TYR A 37 -35.24 -6.41 17.13
N MET A 38 -34.44 -7.03 18.02
CA MET A 38 -33.49 -8.10 17.66
C MET A 38 -33.75 -9.39 18.48
N PRO A 39 -34.86 -10.09 18.26
CA PRO A 39 -35.19 -11.33 18.98
C PRO A 39 -34.25 -12.51 18.68
N GLY A 40 -33.26 -12.35 17.79
CA GLY A 40 -32.37 -13.42 17.33
C GLY A 40 -31.01 -13.52 18.03
N VAL A 41 -30.64 -12.58 18.90
CA VAL A 41 -29.35 -12.63 19.61
C VAL A 41 -29.45 -13.42 20.93
N ALA A 42 -30.66 -13.60 21.45
CA ALA A 42 -30.93 -14.31 22.71
C ALA A 42 -30.94 -15.85 22.58
N MET A 43 -30.91 -16.42 21.37
CA MET A 43 -30.99 -17.88 21.18
C MET A 43 -29.67 -18.64 21.35
N ALA A 44 -28.53 -17.96 21.52
CA ALA A 44 -27.25 -18.62 21.77
C ALA A 44 -26.96 -18.89 23.26
N THR A 45 -27.86 -18.49 24.18
CA THR A 45 -27.62 -18.58 25.63
C THR A 45 -28.74 -19.28 26.41
N THR A 46 -29.72 -19.89 25.74
CA THR A 46 -30.92 -20.45 26.39
C THR A 46 -30.74 -21.79 27.11
N ASP A 47 -29.54 -22.39 27.12
CA ASP A 47 -29.31 -23.69 27.77
C ASP A 47 -28.42 -23.61 29.03
N ALA A 48 -28.61 -22.59 29.87
CA ALA A 48 -28.02 -22.55 31.20
C ALA A 48 -29.09 -22.82 32.26
N GLU A 49 -29.14 -24.07 32.75
CA GLU A 49 -29.87 -24.45 33.96
C GLU A 49 -29.46 -23.52 35.11
N VAL A 50 -30.46 -22.83 35.66
CA VAL A 50 -30.30 -21.93 36.81
C VAL A 50 -29.93 -22.76 38.04
N THR A 51 -28.63 -22.88 38.29
CA THR A 51 -28.08 -23.34 39.56
C THR A 51 -27.67 -22.12 40.38
N THR A 52 -28.12 -22.08 41.63
CA THR A 52 -27.83 -21.03 42.60
C THR A 52 -26.34 -21.01 42.91
N LEU A 53 -25.58 -20.13 42.25
CA LEU A 53 -24.13 -20.03 42.37
C LEU A 53 -23.73 -18.85 43.27
N THR A 54 -22.74 -19.08 44.12
CA THR A 54 -22.21 -18.08 45.07
C THR A 54 -21.43 -16.95 44.37
N GLU A 55 -21.20 -15.81 45.04
CA GLU A 55 -20.56 -14.60 44.47
C GLU A 55 -19.19 -14.85 43.77
N ALA A 56 -18.46 -15.88 44.18
CA ALA A 56 -17.18 -16.27 43.56
C ALA A 56 -17.37 -17.08 42.26
N GLU A 57 -18.43 -17.90 42.20
CA GLU A 57 -18.79 -18.71 41.02
C GLU A 57 -19.50 -17.87 39.97
N THR A 58 -20.27 -16.85 40.36
CA THR A 58 -20.84 -15.86 39.44
C THR A 58 -19.76 -15.06 38.74
N LEU A 59 -18.67 -14.68 39.42
CA LEU A 59 -17.57 -13.99 38.76
C LEU A 59 -16.82 -14.92 37.79
N SER A 60 -16.57 -16.18 38.13
CA SER A 60 -15.90 -17.12 37.21
C SER A 60 -16.78 -17.49 36.01
N THR A 61 -18.07 -17.76 36.21
CA THR A 61 -19.04 -18.03 35.12
C THR A 61 -19.35 -16.79 34.29
N LEU A 62 -19.44 -15.59 34.88
CA LEU A 62 -19.48 -14.33 34.13
C LEU A 62 -18.18 -14.09 33.38
N THR A 63 -17.02 -14.43 33.96
CA THR A 63 -15.74 -14.33 33.24
C THR A 63 -15.69 -15.38 32.11
N GLU A 64 -16.32 -16.54 32.25
CA GLU A 64 -16.33 -17.59 31.22
C GLU A 64 -17.41 -17.33 30.14
N GLN A 65 -18.54 -16.73 30.48
CA GLN A 65 -19.54 -16.26 29.50
C GLN A 65 -19.11 -14.94 28.82
N ILE A 66 -18.56 -13.98 29.57
CA ILE A 66 -18.12 -12.68 29.05
C ILE A 66 -16.72 -12.76 28.43
N LEU A 67 -15.74 -13.48 29.00
CA LEU A 67 -14.48 -13.72 28.30
C LEU A 67 -14.50 -14.98 27.46
N GLY A 68 -15.03 -16.13 27.85
CA GLY A 68 -14.97 -17.35 27.02
C GLY A 68 -15.86 -17.27 25.77
N ASN A 69 -17.17 -17.10 25.95
CA ASN A 69 -18.13 -16.99 24.84
C ASN A 69 -18.02 -15.63 24.13
N SER A 70 -17.74 -14.54 24.85
CA SER A 70 -17.44 -13.31 24.12
C SER A 70 -16.06 -13.36 23.47
N ILE A 71 -15.00 -14.01 23.95
CA ILE A 71 -13.76 -14.15 23.15
C ILE A 71 -14.02 -15.00 21.91
N SER A 72 -14.82 -16.06 21.94
CA SER A 72 -15.13 -16.80 20.70
C SER A 72 -15.91 -15.94 19.69
N SER A 73 -16.89 -15.16 20.17
CA SER A 73 -17.70 -14.23 19.36
C SER A 73 -16.91 -12.99 18.89
N ILE A 74 -16.21 -12.31 19.79
CA ILE A 74 -15.29 -11.19 19.58
C ILE A 74 -14.20 -11.64 18.63
N ALA A 75 -13.46 -12.69 18.95
CA ALA A 75 -12.32 -13.10 18.17
C ALA A 75 -12.72 -13.73 16.82
N GLY A 76 -13.92 -14.32 16.67
CA GLY A 76 -14.52 -14.62 15.37
C GLY A 76 -14.84 -13.36 14.53
N GLY A 77 -15.38 -12.31 15.18
CA GLY A 77 -15.60 -10.99 14.58
C GLY A 77 -14.29 -10.28 14.17
N TYR A 78 -13.22 -10.40 14.95
CA TYR A 78 -11.90 -9.82 14.63
C TYR A 78 -11.09 -10.68 13.66
N ALA A 79 -11.34 -11.98 13.62
CA ALA A 79 -10.76 -12.90 12.65
C ALA A 79 -11.35 -12.68 11.25
N SER A 80 -12.67 -12.44 11.15
CA SER A 80 -13.33 -12.03 9.91
C SER A 80 -12.83 -10.65 9.42
N VAL A 81 -12.43 -9.73 10.31
CA VAL A 81 -11.78 -8.46 9.93
C VAL A 81 -10.49 -8.69 9.13
N VAL A 82 -9.67 -9.69 9.48
CA VAL A 82 -8.44 -9.98 8.72
C VAL A 82 -8.79 -10.54 7.34
N ALA A 83 -9.75 -11.46 7.24
CA ALA A 83 -10.22 -11.95 5.96
C ALA A 83 -10.79 -10.81 5.07
N ILE A 84 -11.62 -9.94 5.66
CA ILE A 84 -12.17 -8.73 5.01
C ILE A 84 -11.03 -7.75 4.64
N SER A 85 -9.94 -7.72 5.40
CA SER A 85 -8.80 -6.84 5.12
C SER A 85 -7.91 -7.30 3.96
N CYS A 86 -7.82 -8.62 3.74
CA CYS A 86 -7.07 -9.22 2.65
C CYS A 86 -7.76 -8.95 1.30
N GLU A 87 -9.01 -9.41 1.18
CA GLU A 87 -9.88 -9.20 0.02
C GLU A 87 -11.33 -9.01 0.47
N PRO A 88 -11.79 -7.76 0.68
CA PRO A 88 -13.09 -7.52 1.30
C PRO A 88 -14.24 -8.09 0.49
N PHE A 89 -14.24 -7.92 -0.83
CA PHE A 89 -15.29 -8.48 -1.68
C PHE A 89 -15.33 -10.00 -1.65
N THR A 90 -14.18 -10.66 -1.72
CA THR A 90 -14.11 -12.13 -1.69
C THR A 90 -14.55 -12.65 -0.33
N ALA A 91 -14.05 -12.07 0.76
CA ALA A 91 -14.40 -12.49 2.10
C ALA A 91 -15.90 -12.29 2.39
N LEU A 92 -16.48 -11.14 2.01
CA LEU A 92 -17.89 -10.86 2.22
C LEU A 92 -18.81 -11.72 1.35
N LEU A 93 -18.43 -11.98 0.09
CA LEU A 93 -19.17 -12.88 -0.79
C LEU A 93 -19.24 -14.29 -0.19
N PHE A 94 -18.09 -14.83 0.24
CA PHE A 94 -18.03 -16.17 0.82
C PHE A 94 -18.73 -16.24 2.18
N LEU A 95 -18.59 -15.21 3.02
CA LEU A 95 -19.33 -15.11 4.28
C LEU A 95 -20.85 -15.15 4.03
N GLY A 96 -21.35 -14.35 3.09
CA GLY A 96 -22.78 -14.33 2.75
C GLY A 96 -23.28 -15.63 2.12
N ILE A 97 -22.45 -16.32 1.32
CA ILE A 97 -22.76 -17.68 0.82
C ILE A 97 -22.86 -18.66 1.98
N ILE A 98 -21.88 -18.65 2.89
CA ILE A 98 -21.86 -19.54 4.06
C ILE A 98 -23.10 -19.29 4.94
N GLU A 99 -23.46 -18.04 5.20
CA GLU A 99 -24.68 -17.69 5.95
C GLU A 99 -25.95 -18.17 5.24
N THR A 100 -26.02 -18.01 3.92
CA THR A 100 -27.19 -18.45 3.13
C THR A 100 -27.33 -19.98 3.19
N VAL A 101 -26.23 -20.71 3.02
CA VAL A 101 -26.19 -22.17 3.15
C VAL A 101 -26.53 -22.59 4.58
N ASN A 102 -26.00 -21.90 5.59
CA ASN A 102 -26.30 -22.18 6.99
C ASN A 102 -27.81 -22.03 7.29
N ARG A 103 -28.45 -20.97 6.78
CA ARG A 103 -29.90 -20.77 6.89
C ARG A 103 -30.68 -21.89 6.20
N TRP A 104 -30.25 -22.31 5.01
CA TRP A 104 -30.91 -23.41 4.29
C TRP A 104 -30.77 -24.75 5.00
N CYS A 105 -29.67 -24.97 5.72
CA CYS A 105 -29.41 -26.19 6.47
C CYS A 105 -29.98 -26.18 7.91
N GLY A 106 -30.72 -25.15 8.31
CA GLY A 106 -31.32 -25.07 9.64
C GLY A 106 -30.39 -24.57 10.76
N TYR A 107 -29.41 -23.72 10.42
CA TYR A 107 -28.45 -23.11 11.35
C TYR A 107 -27.51 -24.09 12.11
N PRO A 108 -26.92 -25.11 11.45
CA PRO A 108 -25.96 -26.00 12.12
C PRO A 108 -24.68 -25.30 12.59
N LEU A 109 -24.37 -24.13 12.04
CA LEU A 109 -23.26 -23.29 12.46
C LEU A 109 -23.82 -22.12 13.28
N ASP A 110 -23.40 -22.01 14.53
CA ASP A 110 -23.77 -20.93 15.46
C ASP A 110 -23.06 -19.61 15.09
N MET A 111 -23.51 -19.01 13.98
CA MET A 111 -22.95 -17.78 13.44
C MET A 111 -23.95 -16.63 13.53
N MET A 112 -23.49 -15.47 14.01
CA MET A 112 -24.29 -14.25 13.97
C MET A 112 -24.62 -13.87 12.52
N SER A 113 -25.89 -13.58 12.26
CA SER A 113 -26.33 -13.07 10.95
C SER A 113 -25.63 -11.75 10.65
N THR A 114 -24.92 -11.66 9.52
CA THR A 114 -24.31 -10.41 9.09
C THR A 114 -25.10 -9.77 7.95
N PRO A 115 -24.87 -8.48 7.64
CA PRO A 115 -25.46 -7.85 6.46
C PRO A 115 -25.10 -8.56 5.15
N ALA A 116 -24.03 -9.36 5.12
CA ALA A 116 -23.61 -10.10 3.93
C ALA A 116 -24.55 -11.28 3.60
N GLY A 117 -25.25 -11.85 4.59
CA GLY A 117 -26.27 -12.87 4.36
C GLY A 117 -27.62 -12.33 3.88
N ASN A 118 -27.75 -11.01 3.63
CA ASN A 118 -28.91 -10.46 2.95
C ASN A 118 -28.77 -10.69 1.42
N PRO A 119 -29.75 -11.31 0.74
CA PRO A 119 -29.62 -11.70 -0.66
C PRO A 119 -29.39 -10.51 -1.61
N ILE A 120 -29.96 -9.34 -1.31
CA ILE A 120 -29.77 -8.12 -2.11
C ILE A 120 -28.34 -7.60 -1.94
N VAL A 121 -27.86 -7.55 -0.70
CA VAL A 121 -26.48 -7.12 -0.38
C VAL A 121 -25.47 -8.10 -0.97
N LEU A 122 -25.74 -9.40 -0.89
CA LEU A 122 -24.92 -10.46 -1.48
C LEU A 122 -24.82 -10.33 -2.99
N LEU A 123 -25.93 -10.07 -3.68
CA LEU A 123 -25.95 -9.85 -5.13
C LEU A 123 -25.09 -8.63 -5.52
N VAL A 124 -25.24 -7.52 -4.80
CA VAL A 124 -24.44 -6.31 -5.04
C VAL A 124 -22.96 -6.60 -4.83
N ILE A 125 -22.60 -7.29 -3.73
CA ILE A 125 -21.22 -7.69 -3.45
C ILE A 125 -20.69 -8.63 -4.53
N ALA A 126 -21.50 -9.57 -5.04
CA ALA A 126 -21.12 -10.48 -6.12
C ALA A 126 -20.81 -9.74 -7.43
N ILE A 127 -21.62 -8.73 -7.79
CA ILE A 127 -21.37 -7.90 -8.97
C ILE A 127 -20.05 -7.14 -8.83
N PHE A 128 -19.82 -6.49 -7.67
CA PHE A 128 -18.57 -5.77 -7.43
C PHE A 128 -17.35 -6.70 -7.34
N TRP A 129 -17.52 -7.89 -6.77
CA TRP A 129 -16.51 -8.93 -6.73
C TRP A 129 -16.11 -9.36 -8.15
N ALA A 130 -17.10 -9.70 -9.00
CA ALA A 130 -16.87 -10.10 -10.38
C ALA A 130 -16.18 -8.99 -11.18
N ALA A 131 -16.66 -7.75 -11.07
CA ALA A 131 -16.04 -6.58 -11.71
C ALA A 131 -14.59 -6.36 -11.25
N SER A 132 -14.34 -6.45 -9.94
CA SER A 132 -12.99 -6.32 -9.36
C SER A 132 -12.05 -7.40 -9.87
N LYS A 133 -12.50 -8.66 -9.88
CA LYS A 133 -11.69 -9.79 -10.32
C LYS A 133 -11.39 -9.74 -11.81
N LEU A 134 -12.37 -9.42 -12.65
CA LEU A 134 -12.14 -9.24 -14.09
C LEU A 134 -11.15 -8.10 -14.38
N MET A 135 -11.29 -6.95 -13.71
CA MET A 135 -10.40 -5.82 -13.96
C MET A 135 -8.98 -6.02 -13.43
N LYS A 136 -8.80 -6.72 -12.30
CA LYS A 136 -7.49 -6.95 -11.69
C LYS A 136 -6.73 -8.14 -12.27
N SER A 137 -7.45 -9.14 -12.79
CA SER A 137 -6.85 -10.33 -13.42
C SER A 137 -6.33 -10.07 -14.83
N ASN A 138 -6.91 -9.12 -15.56
CA ASN A 138 -6.48 -8.77 -16.89
C ASN A 138 -5.34 -7.74 -16.85
N GLU A 139 -4.19 -8.08 -17.45
CA GLU A 139 -2.96 -7.29 -17.44
C GLU A 139 -3.15 -5.86 -17.99
N THR A 140 -4.07 -5.70 -18.94
CA THR A 140 -4.37 -4.40 -19.58
C THR A 140 -5.15 -3.46 -18.66
N THR A 141 -6.07 -4.00 -17.86
CA THR A 141 -6.94 -3.23 -16.96
C THR A 141 -6.46 -3.24 -15.52
N GLN A 142 -5.42 -4.01 -15.19
CA GLN A 142 -4.92 -4.22 -13.84
C GLN A 142 -4.63 -2.91 -13.10
N VAL A 143 -3.96 -1.96 -13.75
CA VAL A 143 -3.63 -0.65 -13.17
C VAL A 143 -4.90 0.15 -12.87
N PHE A 144 -5.91 0.04 -13.72
CA PHE A 144 -7.19 0.71 -13.53
C PHE A 144 -7.98 0.05 -12.38
N GLY A 145 -8.05 -1.29 -12.35
CA GLY A 145 -8.70 -2.07 -11.30
C GLY A 145 -8.07 -1.85 -9.92
N MET A 146 -6.74 -1.76 -9.84
CA MET A 146 -6.04 -1.48 -8.57
C MET A 146 -6.34 -0.10 -8.00
N VAL A 147 -6.71 0.87 -8.84
CA VAL A 147 -6.82 2.28 -8.44
C VAL A 147 -8.25 2.72 -8.24
N THR A 148 -9.18 2.20 -9.05
CA THR A 148 -10.60 2.50 -8.91
C THR A 148 -11.25 1.51 -7.95
N LEU A 149 -11.34 0.25 -8.35
CA LEU A 149 -11.95 -0.82 -7.55
C LEU A 149 -11.14 -1.14 -6.30
N GLY A 150 -9.80 -1.01 -6.34
CA GLY A 150 -8.97 -1.14 -5.14
C GLY A 150 -9.20 -0.05 -4.09
N GLU A 151 -9.50 1.19 -4.50
CA GLU A 151 -9.91 2.24 -3.55
C GLU A 151 -11.33 1.99 -3.03
N LEU A 152 -12.25 1.56 -3.89
CA LEU A 152 -13.61 1.19 -3.49
C LEU A 152 -13.61 0.04 -2.47
N GLU A 153 -12.84 -1.02 -2.71
CA GLU A 153 -12.58 -2.10 -1.75
C GLU A 153 -12.04 -1.58 -0.44
N LYS A 154 -11.18 -0.58 -0.50
CA LYS A 154 -10.58 0.00 0.70
C LYS A 154 -11.64 0.71 1.57
N TYR A 155 -12.54 1.45 0.94
CA TYR A 155 -13.65 2.11 1.64
C TYR A 155 -14.67 1.10 2.13
N LEU A 156 -15.07 0.14 1.28
CA LEU A 156 -16.08 -0.85 1.63
C LEU A 156 -15.60 -1.75 2.77
N GLY A 157 -14.37 -2.24 2.71
CA GLY A 157 -13.79 -3.04 3.80
C GLY A 157 -13.77 -2.26 5.12
N LEU A 158 -13.43 -0.96 5.07
CA LEU A 158 -13.51 -0.10 6.25
C LEU A 158 -14.95 0.04 6.75
N VAL A 159 -15.93 0.31 5.87
CA VAL A 159 -17.35 0.40 6.26
C VAL A 159 -17.84 -0.90 6.90
N PHE A 160 -17.53 -2.06 6.33
CA PHE A 160 -17.95 -3.35 6.90
C PHE A 160 -17.32 -3.62 8.27
N ILE A 161 -16.04 -3.30 8.47
CA ILE A 161 -15.39 -3.43 9.79
C ILE A 161 -16.06 -2.56 10.83
N LEU A 162 -16.43 -1.33 10.42
CA LEU A 162 -17.17 -0.42 11.30
C LEU A 162 -18.56 -0.99 11.59
N VAL A 163 -19.34 -1.39 10.58
CA VAL A 163 -20.67 -1.97 10.77
C VAL A 163 -20.62 -3.22 11.67
N LEU A 164 -19.66 -4.13 11.46
CA LEU A 164 -19.45 -5.29 12.32
C LEU A 164 -19.08 -4.90 13.76
N GLY A 165 -18.25 -3.86 13.93
CA GLY A 165 -17.91 -3.35 15.25
C GLY A 165 -19.12 -2.73 15.96
N VAL A 166 -20.00 -2.03 15.24
CA VAL A 166 -21.28 -1.53 15.78
C VAL A 166 -22.20 -2.69 16.14
N LEU A 167 -22.37 -3.68 15.27
CA LEU A 167 -23.20 -4.85 15.53
C LEU A 167 -22.72 -5.63 16.76
N ASN A 168 -21.40 -5.72 16.95
CA ASN A 168 -20.82 -6.34 18.14
C ASN A 168 -21.11 -5.52 19.41
N VAL A 169 -20.96 -4.19 19.36
CA VAL A 169 -21.33 -3.30 20.48
C VAL A 169 -22.82 -3.43 20.82
N THR A 170 -23.70 -3.46 19.82
CA THR A 170 -25.14 -3.60 20.03
C THR A 170 -25.50 -4.97 20.60
N GLY A 171 -24.92 -6.06 20.07
CA GLY A 171 -25.16 -7.42 20.57
C GLY A 171 -24.68 -7.62 22.01
N ILE A 172 -23.53 -7.04 22.38
CA ILE A 172 -23.06 -7.04 23.77
C ILE A 172 -23.99 -6.21 24.66
N SER A 173 -24.46 -5.06 24.18
CA SER A 173 -25.38 -4.21 24.97
C SER A 173 -26.73 -4.89 25.22
N THR A 174 -27.27 -5.63 24.25
CA THR A 174 -28.53 -6.37 24.40
C THR A 174 -28.34 -7.60 25.27
N GLY A 175 -27.27 -8.38 25.09
CA GLY A 175 -27.00 -9.57 25.92
C GLY A 175 -26.76 -9.23 27.39
N VAL A 176 -26.10 -8.10 27.69
CA VAL A 176 -25.95 -7.62 29.07
C VAL A 176 -27.28 -7.12 29.64
N MET A 177 -28.12 -6.46 28.84
CA MET A 177 -29.46 -6.03 29.27
C MET A 177 -30.35 -7.23 29.61
N ASP A 178 -30.35 -8.26 28.77
CA ASP A 178 -31.11 -9.49 28.99
C ASP A 178 -30.61 -10.27 30.20
N ALA A 179 -29.29 -10.32 30.43
CA ALA A 179 -28.70 -10.91 31.63
C ALA A 179 -29.09 -10.16 32.91
N VAL A 180 -29.22 -8.83 32.84
CA VAL A 180 -29.66 -7.99 33.97
C VAL A 180 -31.15 -8.15 34.24
N LEU A 181 -31.98 -8.23 33.19
CA LEU A 181 -33.41 -8.49 33.29
C LEU A 181 -33.73 -9.89 33.81
N SER A 182 -32.93 -10.90 33.44
CA SER A 182 -33.07 -12.27 33.93
C SER A 182 -32.50 -12.48 35.33
N ALA A 183 -31.47 -11.74 35.73
CA ALA A 183 -30.97 -11.69 37.11
C ALA A 183 -31.89 -10.88 38.06
N ALA A 184 -32.79 -10.06 37.52
CA ALA A 184 -33.84 -9.36 38.28
C ALA A 184 -35.02 -10.27 38.66
N SER A 185 -34.75 -11.55 38.95
CA SER A 185 -35.68 -12.36 39.74
C SER A 185 -35.82 -11.71 41.13
N PRO A 186 -37.01 -11.78 41.77
CA PRO A 186 -37.35 -10.93 42.92
C PRO A 186 -36.50 -11.16 44.19
N GLU A 187 -35.56 -12.11 44.18
CA GLU A 187 -34.70 -12.45 45.33
C GLU A 187 -33.23 -12.04 45.16
N SER A 188 -32.80 -11.58 43.98
CA SER A 188 -31.38 -11.24 43.74
C SER A 188 -31.16 -9.72 43.80
N VAL A 189 -30.58 -9.26 44.91
CA VAL A 189 -30.09 -7.89 45.09
C VAL A 189 -28.74 -7.73 44.39
N ALA A 190 -28.69 -7.98 43.08
CA ALA A 190 -27.53 -7.63 42.29
C ALA A 190 -27.59 -6.12 42.00
N GLU A 191 -26.69 -5.35 42.62
CA GLU A 191 -26.71 -3.89 42.54
C GLU A 191 -26.72 -3.40 41.08
N PRO A 192 -27.72 -2.59 40.65
CA PRO A 192 -27.81 -2.05 39.29
C PRO A 192 -26.58 -1.24 38.86
N ARG A 193 -25.73 -0.85 39.83
CA ARG A 193 -24.44 -0.17 39.59
C ARG A 193 -23.37 -1.11 39.02
N ALA A 194 -23.33 -2.39 39.42
CA ALA A 194 -22.36 -3.35 38.91
C ALA A 194 -22.65 -3.69 37.43
N ALA A 195 -23.93 -3.91 37.10
CA ALA A 195 -24.42 -4.10 35.74
C ALA A 195 -24.12 -2.92 34.81
N ALA A 196 -24.37 -1.69 35.28
CA ALA A 196 -24.06 -0.48 34.53
C ALA A 196 -22.55 -0.31 34.30
N TRP A 197 -21.70 -0.61 35.30
CA TRP A 197 -20.25 -0.56 35.15
C TRP A 197 -19.71 -1.60 34.17
N ILE A 198 -20.21 -2.83 34.21
CA ILE A 198 -19.85 -3.90 33.26
C ILE A 198 -20.23 -3.49 31.84
N THR A 199 -21.41 -2.89 31.64
CA THR A 199 -21.87 -2.37 30.34
C THR A 199 -20.92 -1.28 29.82
N VAL A 200 -20.54 -0.32 30.66
CA VAL A 200 -19.60 0.76 30.29
C VAL A 200 -18.22 0.20 29.92
N ILE A 201 -17.69 -0.75 30.70
CA ILE A 201 -16.40 -1.39 30.42
C ILE A 201 -16.44 -2.17 29.10
N SER A 202 -17.51 -2.92 28.85
CA SER A 202 -17.72 -3.67 27.60
C SER A 202 -17.85 -2.77 26.38
N ILE A 203 -18.52 -1.61 26.50
CA ILE A 203 -18.58 -0.58 25.43
C ILE A 203 -17.19 -0.02 25.16
N ILE A 204 -16.44 0.38 26.19
CA ILE A 204 -15.07 0.92 26.05
C ILE A 204 -14.16 -0.12 25.38
N TRP A 205 -14.24 -1.38 25.81
CA TRP A 205 -13.47 -2.47 25.25
C TRP A 205 -13.81 -2.74 23.78
N SER A 206 -15.10 -2.73 23.44
CA SER A 206 -15.56 -2.91 22.06
C SER A 206 -15.13 -1.77 21.14
N VAL A 207 -15.20 -0.52 21.61
CA VAL A 207 -14.67 0.64 20.87
C VAL A 207 -13.15 0.52 20.68
N PHE A 208 -12.41 0.13 21.72
CA PHE A 208 -10.97 -0.10 21.64
C PHE A 208 -10.61 -1.16 20.59
N LEU A 209 -11.29 -2.31 20.62
CA LEU A 209 -11.08 -3.39 19.67
C LEU A 209 -11.50 -3.00 18.24
N ALA A 210 -12.55 -2.21 18.05
CA ALA A 210 -12.93 -1.68 16.74
C ALA A 210 -11.84 -0.73 16.17
N VAL A 211 -11.25 0.12 17.00
CA VAL A 211 -10.10 0.96 16.58
C VAL A 211 -8.89 0.09 16.23
N LEU A 212 -8.64 -0.96 17.01
CA LEU A 212 -7.58 -1.93 16.74
C LEU A 212 -7.82 -2.66 15.39
N SER A 213 -9.06 -3.04 15.10
CA SER A 213 -9.47 -3.61 13.80
C SER A 213 -9.15 -2.72 12.63
N VAL A 214 -9.46 -1.43 12.74
CA VAL A 214 -9.14 -0.46 11.69
C VAL A 214 -7.63 -0.36 11.48
N ALA A 215 -6.85 -0.45 12.56
CA ALA A 215 -5.38 -0.48 12.46
C ALA A 215 -4.86 -1.76 11.78
N VAL A 216 -5.37 -2.93 12.18
CA VAL A 216 -5.07 -4.23 11.56
C VAL A 216 -5.41 -4.20 10.07
N TYR A 217 -6.60 -3.71 9.73
CA TYR A 217 -7.08 -3.55 8.38
C TYR A 217 -6.12 -2.73 7.51
N PHE A 218 -5.71 -1.55 7.97
CA PHE A 218 -4.77 -0.73 7.21
C PHE A 218 -3.41 -1.41 7.05
N ILE A 219 -2.94 -2.15 8.06
CA ILE A 219 -1.67 -2.88 8.00
C ILE A 219 -1.74 -3.97 6.94
N ILE A 220 -2.71 -4.88 7.04
CA ILE A 220 -2.85 -6.01 6.13
C ILE A 220 -3.17 -5.53 4.71
N LYS A 221 -4.11 -4.59 4.53
CA LYS A 221 -4.43 -4.07 3.20
C LYS A 221 -3.22 -3.39 2.55
N THR A 222 -2.38 -2.69 3.32
CA THR A 222 -1.14 -2.10 2.78
C THR A 222 -0.11 -3.16 2.38
N VAL A 223 -0.03 -4.27 3.12
CA VAL A 223 0.83 -5.41 2.77
C VAL A 223 0.33 -6.07 1.49
N MET A 224 -0.99 -6.27 1.35
CA MET A 224 -1.61 -6.76 0.12
C MET A 224 -1.39 -5.83 -1.07
N SER A 225 -1.49 -4.51 -0.89
CA SER A 225 -1.10 -3.54 -1.94
C SER A 225 0.40 -3.60 -2.27
N GLY A 226 1.24 -4.06 -1.35
CA GLY A 226 2.64 -4.39 -1.64
C GLY A 226 2.77 -5.61 -2.56
N LEU A 227 1.92 -6.63 -2.39
CA LEU A 227 1.86 -7.77 -3.31
C LEU A 227 1.35 -7.36 -4.69
N ASP A 228 0.35 -6.46 -4.76
CA ASP A 228 -0.11 -5.86 -6.03
C ASP A 228 1.04 -5.21 -6.81
N VAL A 229 1.92 -4.50 -6.09
CA VAL A 229 3.12 -3.90 -6.67
C VAL A 229 4.09 -4.95 -7.20
N ILE A 230 4.29 -6.06 -6.47
CA ILE A 230 5.14 -7.17 -6.92
C ILE A 230 4.54 -7.81 -8.19
N GLN A 231 3.23 -8.03 -8.20
CA GLN A 231 2.50 -8.52 -9.37
C GLN A 231 2.68 -7.58 -10.57
N MET A 232 2.58 -6.25 -10.39
CA MET A 232 2.88 -5.29 -11.47
C MET A 232 4.32 -5.42 -11.99
N THR A 233 5.30 -5.69 -11.12
CA THR A 233 6.69 -5.88 -11.58
C THR A 233 6.90 -7.19 -12.33
N LEU A 234 6.03 -8.18 -12.15
CA LEU A 234 6.06 -9.48 -12.81
C LEU A 234 5.13 -9.56 -14.03
N SER A 235 4.48 -8.45 -14.41
CA SER A 235 3.55 -8.34 -15.55
C SER A 235 4.15 -8.73 -16.91
N PHE A 236 5.47 -8.91 -17.02
CA PHE A 236 6.10 -9.46 -18.23
C PHE A 236 5.87 -10.98 -18.40
N ILE A 237 5.44 -11.67 -17.34
CA ILE A 237 5.06 -13.09 -17.38
C ILE A 237 3.56 -13.15 -17.67
N PRO A 238 3.14 -13.71 -18.81
CA PRO A 238 1.73 -13.81 -19.17
C PRO A 238 0.98 -14.64 -18.13
N GLY A 239 -0.19 -14.16 -17.68
CA GLY A 239 -1.03 -14.85 -16.70
C GLY A 239 -0.56 -14.69 -15.25
N SER A 240 0.54 -13.97 -15.00
CA SER A 240 0.98 -13.65 -13.63
C SER A 240 -0.10 -12.88 -12.86
N ALA A 241 -0.79 -11.95 -13.51
CA ALA A 241 -1.84 -11.18 -12.87
C ALA A 241 -3.00 -12.06 -12.37
N PHE A 242 -3.45 -12.99 -13.21
CA PHE A 242 -4.46 -13.98 -12.85
C PHE A 242 -4.00 -14.88 -11.70
N PHE A 243 -2.76 -15.38 -11.75
CA PHE A 243 -2.20 -16.24 -10.70
C PHE A 243 -2.16 -15.54 -9.33
N PHE A 244 -1.64 -14.31 -9.27
CA PHE A 244 -1.57 -13.55 -8.02
C PHE A 244 -2.95 -13.20 -7.47
N GLU A 245 -3.91 -12.83 -8.31
CA GLU A 245 -5.29 -12.57 -7.88
C GLU A 245 -5.99 -13.83 -7.38
N THR A 246 -5.75 -14.97 -8.03
CA THR A 246 -6.31 -16.26 -7.60
C THR A 246 -5.72 -16.68 -6.26
N LEU A 247 -4.41 -16.53 -6.07
CA LEU A 247 -3.74 -16.88 -4.81
C LEU A 247 -4.26 -16.03 -3.63
N LYS A 248 -4.48 -14.72 -3.84
CA LYS A 248 -5.06 -13.85 -2.81
C LYS A 248 -6.49 -14.25 -2.46
N SER A 249 -7.30 -14.59 -3.46
CA SER A 249 -8.68 -15.06 -3.23
C SER A 249 -8.70 -16.38 -2.48
N LEU A 250 -7.89 -17.36 -2.89
CA LEU A 250 -7.77 -18.63 -2.19
C LEU A 250 -7.32 -18.44 -0.74
N PHE A 251 -6.36 -17.55 -0.50
CA PHE A 251 -5.92 -17.22 0.85
C PHE A 251 -7.03 -16.58 1.68
N ALA A 252 -7.79 -15.65 1.11
CA ALA A 252 -8.93 -15.02 1.80
C ALA A 252 -10.03 -16.03 2.12
N ILE A 253 -10.39 -16.90 1.16
CA ILE A 253 -11.39 -17.96 1.34
C ILE A 253 -10.94 -18.93 2.42
N PHE A 254 -9.68 -19.39 2.37
CA PHE A 254 -9.09 -20.26 3.38
C PHE A 254 -9.21 -19.66 4.78
N LEU A 255 -8.90 -18.37 4.93
CA LEU A 255 -9.05 -17.69 6.23
C LEU A 255 -10.51 -17.61 6.67
N VAL A 256 -11.46 -17.27 5.78
CA VAL A 256 -12.89 -17.27 6.13
C VAL A 256 -13.34 -18.65 6.60
N VAL A 257 -13.00 -19.70 5.84
CA VAL A 257 -13.40 -21.08 6.15
C VAL A 257 -12.82 -21.53 7.48
N VAL A 258 -11.53 -21.30 7.73
CA VAL A 258 -10.89 -21.66 9.01
C VAL A 258 -11.52 -20.89 10.16
N ASN A 259 -11.82 -19.60 9.99
CA ASN A 259 -12.46 -18.79 11.03
C ASN A 259 -13.88 -19.26 11.36
N VAL A 260 -14.61 -19.81 10.38
CA VAL A 260 -15.97 -20.34 10.59
C VAL A 260 -15.93 -21.74 11.21
N ILE A 261 -15.07 -22.63 10.71
CA ILE A 261 -15.03 -24.04 11.15
C ILE A 261 -14.26 -24.21 12.47
N CYS A 262 -13.16 -23.48 12.64
CA CYS A 262 -12.29 -23.57 13.81
C CYS A 262 -11.82 -22.17 14.25
N PRO A 263 -12.70 -21.40 14.94
CA PRO A 263 -12.37 -20.04 15.38
C PRO A 263 -11.04 -19.92 16.14
N PRO A 264 -10.68 -20.82 17.10
CA PRO A 264 -9.41 -20.73 17.82
C PRO A 264 -8.17 -20.79 16.90
N LEU A 265 -8.18 -21.69 15.92
CA LEU A 265 -7.09 -21.82 14.95
C LEU A 265 -7.03 -20.60 14.03
N GLY A 266 -8.19 -20.09 13.61
CA GLY A 266 -8.33 -18.86 12.84
C GLY A 266 -7.70 -17.66 13.54
N ILE A 267 -7.96 -17.48 14.83
CA ILE A 267 -7.37 -16.41 15.65
C ILE A 267 -5.85 -16.51 15.69
N ALA A 268 -5.31 -17.70 15.95
CA ALA A 268 -3.86 -17.91 15.98
C ALA A 268 -3.21 -17.54 14.64
N LEU A 269 -3.80 -17.97 13.52
CA LEU A 269 -3.34 -17.61 12.17
C LEU A 269 -3.41 -16.10 11.93
N ASN A 270 -4.49 -15.43 12.34
CA ASN A 270 -4.66 -13.99 12.16
C ASN A 270 -3.64 -13.17 12.97
N ILE A 271 -3.29 -13.61 14.18
CA ILE A 271 -2.22 -12.99 14.99
C ILE A 271 -0.87 -13.15 14.27
N ILE A 272 -0.56 -14.34 13.75
CA ILE A 272 0.68 -14.59 12.99
C ILE A 272 0.74 -13.69 11.76
N ILE A 273 -0.35 -13.62 10.99
CA ILE A 273 -0.47 -12.78 9.79
C ILE A 273 -0.32 -11.29 10.16
N PHE A 274 -0.91 -10.86 11.26
CA PHE A 274 -0.76 -9.49 11.75
C PHE A 274 0.67 -9.16 12.14
N ILE A 275 1.37 -10.07 12.82
CA ILE A 275 2.79 -9.90 13.20
C ILE A 275 3.66 -9.81 11.93
N ILE A 276 3.48 -10.72 10.97
CA ILE A 276 4.19 -10.68 9.69
C ILE A 276 3.89 -9.39 8.94
N GLY A 277 2.61 -9.01 8.88
CA GLY A 277 2.14 -7.78 8.27
C GLY A 277 2.78 -6.55 8.90
N CYS A 278 2.94 -6.54 10.23
CA CYS A 278 3.63 -5.51 10.97
C CYS A 278 5.10 -5.35 10.54
N PHE A 279 5.84 -6.46 10.39
CA PHE A 279 7.22 -6.43 9.90
C PHE A 279 7.32 -5.89 8.47
N LEU A 280 6.42 -6.30 7.59
CA LEU A 280 6.43 -5.93 6.16
C LEU A 280 5.85 -4.53 5.89
N PHE A 281 4.97 -4.03 6.75
CA PHE A 281 4.16 -2.83 6.55
C PHE A 281 4.98 -1.62 6.09
N LYS A 282 6.11 -1.35 6.74
CA LYS A 282 6.94 -0.18 6.40
C LYS A 282 7.52 -0.28 4.98
N THR A 283 7.95 -1.47 4.59
CA THR A 283 8.55 -1.72 3.27
C THR A 283 7.47 -1.67 2.20
N CYS A 284 6.35 -2.37 2.40
CA CYS A 284 5.22 -2.38 1.47
C CYS A 284 4.59 -0.99 1.32
N TYR A 285 4.44 -0.23 2.40
CA TYR A 285 3.93 1.14 2.35
C TYR A 285 4.82 2.05 1.49
N ASN A 286 6.14 2.00 1.70
CA ASN A 286 7.08 2.81 0.93
C ASN A 286 7.07 2.43 -0.56
N ALA A 287 7.06 1.13 -0.87
CA ALA A 287 6.95 0.63 -2.23
C ALA A 287 5.63 1.07 -2.88
N THR A 288 4.49 0.78 -2.26
CA THR A 288 3.14 1.19 -2.75
C THR A 288 3.08 2.68 -2.98
N ARG A 289 3.58 3.49 -2.04
CA ARG A 289 3.64 4.95 -2.19
C ARG A 289 4.52 5.36 -3.37
N TYR A 290 5.69 4.74 -3.56
CA TYR A 290 6.53 5.02 -4.72
C TYR A 290 5.81 4.70 -6.03
N PHE A 291 5.28 3.48 -6.18
CA PHE A 291 4.58 3.06 -7.40
C PHE A 291 3.38 3.93 -7.70
N HIS A 292 2.61 4.29 -6.67
CA HIS A 292 1.46 5.16 -6.84
C HIS A 292 1.84 6.56 -7.36
N ASN A 293 2.91 7.17 -6.83
CA ASN A 293 3.29 8.54 -7.23
C ASN A 293 4.10 8.59 -8.55
N VAL A 294 4.83 7.53 -8.86
CA VAL A 294 5.76 7.50 -10.01
C VAL A 294 5.13 6.86 -11.24
N TYR A 295 4.28 5.83 -11.08
CA TYR A 295 3.70 5.10 -12.21
C TYR A 295 2.21 5.39 -12.35
N ILE A 296 1.44 5.10 -11.30
CA ILE A 296 -0.02 5.14 -11.37
C ILE A 296 -0.53 6.56 -11.63
N ARG A 297 -0.19 7.51 -10.76
CA ARG A 297 -0.76 8.85 -10.84
C ARG A 297 -0.41 9.58 -12.15
N PRO A 298 0.81 9.46 -12.69
CA PRO A 298 1.12 9.94 -14.04
C PRO A 298 0.30 9.30 -15.15
N ILE A 299 -0.02 8.01 -15.09
CA ILE A 299 -0.86 7.34 -16.10
C ILE A 299 -2.25 7.97 -16.12
N PHE A 300 -2.87 8.14 -14.95
CA PHE A 300 -4.19 8.80 -14.86
C PHE A 300 -4.14 10.25 -15.35
N LYS A 301 -3.07 10.99 -15.03
CA LYS A 301 -2.90 12.35 -15.56
C LYS A 301 -2.63 12.36 -17.05
N ARG A 302 -1.95 11.37 -17.61
CA ARG A 302 -1.73 11.27 -19.05
C ARG A 302 -3.04 11.11 -19.81
N ILE A 303 -3.99 10.37 -19.24
CA ILE A 303 -5.35 10.20 -19.81
C ILE A 303 -6.17 11.48 -19.66
N LYS A 304 -6.11 12.16 -18.49
CA LYS A 304 -6.87 13.39 -18.22
C LYS A 304 -6.22 14.69 -18.76
N GLY A 305 -4.99 14.63 -19.24
CA GLY A 305 -4.15 15.79 -19.52
C GLY A 305 -3.23 16.18 -18.34
N PHE A 306 -1.97 16.49 -18.63
CA PHE A 306 -1.05 17.01 -17.63
C PHE A 306 -1.38 18.46 -17.30
N ASP A 307 -1.20 18.84 -16.04
CA ASP A 307 -1.44 20.21 -15.58
C ASP A 307 -0.21 21.09 -15.85
N PRO A 308 -0.30 22.13 -16.72
CA PRO A 308 0.82 23.02 -17.00
C PRO A 308 1.17 23.92 -15.81
N HIS A 309 0.24 24.17 -14.89
CA HIS A 309 0.42 25.07 -13.75
C HIS A 309 0.78 24.33 -12.46
N ILE A 310 1.26 23.08 -12.56
CA ILE A 310 1.70 22.33 -11.40
C ILE A 310 2.79 23.09 -10.63
N SER A 311 2.55 23.31 -9.33
CA SER A 311 3.48 24.04 -8.46
C SER A 311 4.80 23.27 -8.28
N LEU A 312 5.91 23.93 -8.58
CA LEU A 312 7.27 23.43 -8.35
C LEU A 312 7.62 23.29 -6.86
N VAL A 313 6.97 24.11 -6.01
CA VAL A 313 7.02 23.94 -4.56
C VAL A 313 5.81 23.13 -4.14
N SER A 314 6.02 21.86 -3.76
CA SER A 314 4.90 20.99 -3.42
C SER A 314 4.16 21.44 -2.17
N LYS A 315 2.83 21.56 -2.28
CA LYS A 315 1.94 21.77 -1.13
C LYS A 315 2.08 20.68 -0.05
N LYS A 316 2.55 19.48 -0.42
CA LYS A 316 2.72 18.32 0.46
C LYS A 316 4.10 18.27 1.16
N LEU A 317 4.94 19.29 1.01
CA LEU A 317 6.23 19.38 1.69
C LEU A 317 6.03 19.33 3.22
N PRO A 318 6.72 18.43 3.96
CA PRO A 318 6.57 18.32 5.40
C PRO A 318 6.92 19.62 6.13
N LYS A 319 6.09 20.02 7.10
CA LYS A 319 6.32 21.21 7.94
C LYS A 319 7.73 21.28 8.55
N LYS A 320 8.31 20.13 8.94
CA LYS A 320 9.69 20.09 9.48
C LYS A 320 10.75 20.49 8.46
N ILE A 321 10.54 20.18 7.17
CA ILE A 321 11.46 20.57 6.10
C ILE A 321 11.26 22.05 5.77
N ARG A 322 10.02 22.54 5.73
CA ARG A 322 9.73 23.98 5.58
C ARG A 322 10.42 24.82 6.66
N LYS A 323 10.19 24.48 7.94
CA LYS A 323 10.85 25.14 9.07
C LYS A 323 12.37 25.08 9.02
N TYR A 324 12.93 24.00 8.48
CA TYR A 324 14.38 23.87 8.33
C TYR A 324 14.91 24.79 7.23
N ASN A 325 14.22 24.86 6.09
CA ASN A 325 14.57 25.79 5.01
C ASN A 325 14.45 27.25 5.47
N GLU A 326 13.39 27.58 6.21
CA GLU A 326 13.21 28.91 6.83
C GLU A 326 14.34 29.24 7.80
N SER A 327 14.74 28.29 8.68
CA SER A 327 15.81 28.54 9.65
C SER A 327 17.19 28.68 9.02
N GLU A 328 17.41 28.05 7.86
CA GLU A 328 18.68 28.08 7.12
C GLU A 328 18.68 29.14 6.01
N GLN A 329 17.64 29.99 5.96
CA GLN A 329 17.47 31.04 4.94
C GLN A 329 17.54 30.53 3.49
N ILE A 330 17.09 29.29 3.24
CA ILE A 330 17.09 28.67 1.91
C ILE A 330 15.86 29.14 1.14
N ASN A 331 16.07 29.95 0.09
CA ASN A 331 14.98 30.43 -0.76
C ASN A 331 14.50 29.34 -1.73
N CYS A 332 13.51 28.58 -1.29
CA CYS A 332 13.11 27.35 -1.97
C CYS A 332 12.32 27.62 -3.27
N LYS A 333 13.01 27.61 -4.41
CA LYS A 333 12.40 27.71 -5.77
C LYS A 333 11.77 26.40 -6.24
N LEU A 334 12.33 25.28 -5.82
CA LEU A 334 11.86 23.94 -6.17
C LEU A 334 11.76 23.07 -4.92
N ALA A 335 10.65 22.33 -4.75
CA ALA A 335 10.50 21.31 -3.73
C ALA A 335 9.62 20.16 -4.23
N ILE A 336 10.24 19.20 -4.93
CA ILE A 336 9.53 18.06 -5.53
C ILE A 336 9.88 16.75 -4.83
N PRO A 337 8.93 15.80 -4.72
CA PRO A 337 9.20 14.50 -4.13
C PRO A 337 10.03 13.65 -5.10
N VAL A 338 11.12 13.08 -4.59
CA VAL A 338 12.02 12.20 -5.34
C VAL A 338 12.27 10.90 -4.57
N TYR A 339 12.64 9.84 -5.28
CA TYR A 339 12.77 8.49 -4.74
C TYR A 339 14.09 7.84 -5.17
N PRO A 340 14.94 7.38 -4.25
CA PRO A 340 16.20 6.75 -4.59
C PRO A 340 15.96 5.36 -5.17
N LEU A 341 16.59 5.10 -6.32
CA LEU A 341 16.71 3.76 -6.92
C LEU A 341 18.04 3.09 -6.60
N ARG A 342 19.12 3.88 -6.61
CA ARG A 342 20.48 3.44 -6.32
C ARG A 342 21.24 4.58 -5.67
N TYR A 343 22.11 4.25 -4.73
CA TYR A 343 23.06 5.18 -4.15
C TYR A 343 24.31 4.39 -3.74
N VAL A 344 25.45 4.84 -4.21
CA VAL A 344 26.78 4.35 -3.87
C VAL A 344 27.43 5.46 -3.05
N GLY A 345 27.50 5.26 -1.75
CA GLY A 345 28.09 6.18 -0.78
C GLY A 345 28.02 5.60 0.63
N GLU A 346 28.67 6.23 1.59
CA GLU A 346 28.74 5.74 2.98
C GLU A 346 27.34 5.64 3.62
N GLU A 347 26.45 6.55 3.24
CA GLU A 347 25.08 6.57 3.72
C GLU A 347 24.17 5.61 2.93
N LYS A 348 23.80 4.46 3.52
CA LYS A 348 22.83 3.53 2.91
C LYS A 348 21.44 4.19 2.74
N LEU A 349 21.12 4.62 1.53
CA LEU A 349 19.77 5.05 1.15
C LEU A 349 18.87 3.85 0.86
N ARG A 350 17.74 3.76 1.58
CA ARG A 350 16.74 2.71 1.34
C ARG A 350 16.00 3.00 0.03
N LYS A 351 15.88 1.99 -0.83
CA LYS A 351 15.11 2.07 -2.08
C LYS A 351 13.65 2.48 -1.80
N TYR A 352 13.07 3.29 -2.70
CA TYR A 352 11.67 3.74 -2.63
C TYR A 352 11.30 4.63 -1.45
N ASP A 353 12.24 5.01 -0.58
CA ASP A 353 11.96 5.97 0.47
C ASP A 353 11.71 7.36 -0.14
N ARG A 354 10.73 8.10 0.38
CA ARG A 354 10.46 9.45 -0.11
C ARG A 354 11.52 10.44 0.39
N TRP A 355 12.15 11.12 -0.55
CA TRP A 355 13.01 12.29 -0.36
C TRP A 355 12.39 13.51 -1.04
N TRP A 356 12.92 14.68 -0.75
CA TRP A 356 12.53 15.95 -1.37
C TRP A 356 13.76 16.56 -2.02
N MET A 357 13.69 16.77 -3.34
CA MET A 357 14.70 17.56 -4.03
C MET A 357 14.31 19.02 -3.85
N ILE A 358 15.17 19.75 -3.15
CA ILE A 358 15.02 21.17 -2.87
C ILE A 358 16.12 21.90 -3.62
N ALA A 359 15.74 22.82 -4.49
CA ALA A 359 16.69 23.71 -5.14
C ALA A 359 16.53 25.13 -4.61
N ASP A 360 17.68 25.73 -4.38
CA ASP A 360 17.90 27.14 -4.08
C ASP A 360 18.71 27.76 -5.24
N ASP A 361 18.93 29.07 -5.22
CA ASP A 361 19.64 29.81 -6.28
C ASP A 361 21.01 29.25 -6.62
N ASN A 362 21.69 28.71 -5.61
CA ASN A 362 23.07 28.26 -5.74
C ASN A 362 23.24 26.75 -5.62
N SER A 363 22.25 25.98 -5.17
CA SER A 363 22.49 24.56 -4.90
C SER A 363 21.23 23.71 -4.83
N VAL A 364 21.41 22.41 -5.05
CA VAL A 364 20.35 21.42 -4.98
C VAL A 364 20.67 20.46 -3.83
N TYR A 365 19.67 20.24 -2.99
CA TYR A 365 19.74 19.39 -1.81
C TYR A 365 18.70 18.29 -1.89
N PHE A 366 19.06 17.10 -1.42
CA PHE A 366 18.10 16.04 -1.17
C PHE A 366 17.82 15.99 0.33
N MET A 367 16.58 16.28 0.71
CA MET A 367 16.17 16.35 2.11
C MET A 367 15.15 15.28 2.46
N LYS A 368 15.30 14.71 3.65
CA LYS A 368 14.33 13.79 4.24
C LYS A 368 14.07 14.14 5.69
N LYS A 369 12.80 14.10 6.08
CA LYS A 369 12.41 14.21 7.48
C LYS A 369 13.00 13.05 8.28
N ARG A 370 13.82 13.34 9.30
CA ARG A 370 14.35 12.32 10.24
C ARG A 370 13.36 12.06 11.37
N MET A 371 13.41 10.85 11.94
CA MET A 371 12.70 10.53 13.19
C MET A 371 13.52 11.04 14.39
N GLY A 372 12.84 11.53 15.44
CA GLY A 372 13.48 12.03 16.66
C GLY A 372 13.79 13.54 16.69
N LYS A 373 14.76 13.91 17.56
CA LYS A 373 15.19 15.29 17.87
C LYS A 373 15.97 15.96 16.71
N LYS A 374 16.64 15.20 15.84
CA LYS A 374 17.29 15.75 14.63
C LYS A 374 16.22 16.25 13.64
N ARG A 375 16.34 17.50 13.17
CA ARG A 375 15.27 18.21 12.43
C ARG A 375 15.05 17.62 11.03
N VAL A 376 16.09 17.53 10.21
CA VAL A 376 16.06 17.08 8.81
C VAL A 376 17.38 16.38 8.47
N ARG A 377 17.34 15.36 7.60
CA ARG A 377 18.54 14.80 6.96
C ARG A 377 18.71 15.49 5.63
N LYS A 378 19.85 16.16 5.43
CA LYS A 378 20.23 16.90 4.22
C LYS A 378 21.38 16.14 3.56
N LEU A 379 21.29 15.95 2.25
CA LEU A 379 22.38 15.51 1.39
C LEU A 379 22.66 16.66 0.42
N SER A 380 23.84 17.27 0.52
CA SER A 380 24.36 18.17 -0.51
C SER A 380 25.22 17.35 -1.47
N TRP A 381 25.01 17.53 -2.77
CA TRP A 381 25.83 16.87 -3.78
C TRP A 381 27.10 17.67 -4.14
N LYS A 382 27.08 18.98 -3.89
CA LYS A 382 28.16 19.88 -4.30
C LYS A 382 29.48 19.68 -3.55
N ASP A 383 29.47 19.04 -2.38
CA ASP A 383 30.63 19.05 -1.49
C ASP A 383 31.55 17.84 -1.64
N THR A 384 31.20 16.83 -2.47
CA THR A 384 31.94 15.56 -2.46
C THR A 384 32.65 15.24 -3.77
N TYR A 385 32.04 15.48 -4.93
CA TYR A 385 32.69 15.25 -6.23
C TYR A 385 32.12 16.22 -7.26
N GLN A 386 32.96 16.99 -7.96
CA GLN A 386 32.62 17.97 -8.99
C GLN A 386 32.03 17.34 -10.27
N GLN A 387 31.18 16.32 -10.14
CA GLN A 387 30.60 15.59 -11.26
C GLN A 387 29.33 16.26 -11.78
N PRO A 388 29.17 16.33 -13.12
CA PRO A 388 27.93 16.79 -13.72
C PRO A 388 26.78 15.83 -13.35
N VAL A 389 25.68 16.42 -12.85
CA VAL A 389 24.43 15.71 -12.59
C VAL A 389 23.52 15.86 -13.80
N TYR A 390 22.91 14.75 -14.19
CA TYR A 390 22.04 14.68 -15.36
C TYR A 390 20.59 14.44 -14.97
N ILE A 391 19.66 14.96 -15.77
CA ILE A 391 18.27 14.54 -15.77
C ILE A 391 17.95 13.87 -17.09
N ARG A 392 17.35 12.68 -17.03
CA ARG A 392 16.85 11.93 -18.20
C ARG A 392 15.34 11.83 -18.14
N LYS A 393 14.70 12.13 -19.28
CA LYS A 393 13.31 11.80 -19.55
C LYS A 393 13.15 10.32 -19.87
N GLY A 394 12.51 9.58 -18.98
CA GLY A 394 12.08 8.20 -19.19
C GLY A 394 10.64 8.13 -19.70
N LEU A 395 10.21 6.91 -20.06
CA LEU A 395 8.83 6.66 -20.52
C LEU A 395 7.80 6.82 -19.39
N TRP A 396 8.18 6.46 -18.16
CA TRP A 396 7.29 6.43 -17.00
C TRP A 396 7.65 7.45 -15.92
N TYR A 397 8.89 7.95 -15.94
CA TYR A 397 9.43 8.83 -14.91
C TYR A 397 10.61 9.65 -15.40
N TYR A 398 10.95 10.71 -14.66
CA TYR A 398 12.21 11.44 -14.81
C TYR A 398 13.25 10.87 -13.86
N GLU A 399 14.49 10.72 -14.34
CA GLU A 399 15.60 10.18 -13.57
C GLU A 399 16.72 11.22 -13.42
N VAL A 400 17.09 11.53 -12.19
CA VAL A 400 18.26 12.34 -11.82
C VAL A 400 19.38 11.41 -11.42
N PHE A 401 20.54 11.48 -12.06
CA PHE A 401 21.66 10.59 -11.76
C PHE A 401 23.03 11.23 -12.03
N SER A 402 24.05 10.66 -11.42
CA SER A 402 25.46 10.88 -11.75
C SER A 402 26.13 9.54 -12.09
N PHE A 403 27.19 9.60 -12.87
CA PHE A 403 28.04 8.43 -13.15
C PHE A 403 29.09 8.27 -12.06
N LEU A 404 29.70 7.08 -11.98
CA LEU A 404 30.89 6.91 -11.15
C LEU A 404 32.12 7.54 -11.86
N PRO A 405 33.05 8.18 -11.12
CA PRO A 405 34.36 8.61 -11.63
C PRO A 405 35.20 7.40 -12.01
N ASP A 406 35.02 6.89 -13.21
CA ASP A 406 35.86 5.83 -13.76
C ASP A 406 35.81 5.99 -15.29
N GLU A 407 36.96 6.31 -15.88
CA GLU A 407 37.11 6.53 -17.33
C GLU A 407 36.65 5.32 -18.14
N LYS A 408 36.80 4.11 -17.59
CA LYS A 408 36.33 2.87 -18.22
C LYS A 408 34.81 2.68 -18.11
N ASN A 409 34.11 3.42 -17.24
CA ASN A 409 32.67 3.32 -17.09
C ASN A 409 31.90 4.19 -18.10
N LEU A 410 32.43 5.33 -18.51
CA LEU A 410 31.80 6.21 -19.52
C LEU A 410 31.75 5.58 -20.92
N SER A 411 32.68 4.68 -21.23
CA SER A 411 32.74 3.97 -22.51
C SER A 411 31.83 2.74 -22.59
N LYS A 412 31.32 2.24 -21.46
CA LYS A 412 30.43 1.07 -21.40
C LYS A 412 29.06 1.38 -22.01
N LYS A 413 28.43 0.36 -22.59
CA LYS A 413 27.04 0.44 -23.09
C LYS A 413 26.04 0.82 -21.99
N PHE A 414 26.37 0.49 -20.74
CA PHE A 414 25.61 0.84 -19.53
C PHE A 414 26.57 1.36 -18.45
N PRO A 415 26.85 2.68 -18.42
CA PRO A 415 27.70 3.27 -17.38
C PRO A 415 27.09 3.02 -15.99
N LYS A 416 27.95 2.67 -15.03
CA LYS A 416 27.52 2.47 -13.65
C LYS A 416 27.18 3.84 -13.04
N LYS A 417 25.94 3.97 -12.60
CA LYS A 417 25.44 5.15 -11.89
C LYS A 417 25.89 5.11 -10.43
N GLU A 418 26.43 6.22 -9.95
CA GLU A 418 26.78 6.43 -8.55
C GLU A 418 25.50 6.60 -7.72
N PHE A 419 24.62 7.48 -8.16
CA PHE A 419 23.28 7.60 -7.61
C PHE A 419 22.22 7.72 -8.69
N SER A 420 20.99 7.39 -8.33
CA SER A 420 19.80 7.58 -9.14
C SER A 420 18.61 7.90 -8.25
N PHE A 421 18.01 9.06 -8.49
CA PHE A 421 16.73 9.46 -7.94
C PHE A 421 15.70 9.57 -9.05
N VAL A 422 14.46 9.26 -8.73
CA VAL A 422 13.35 9.30 -9.69
C VAL A 422 12.25 10.20 -9.19
N PHE A 423 11.65 10.97 -10.10
CA PHE A 423 10.46 11.76 -9.85
C PHE A 423 9.42 11.61 -10.96
N SER A 424 8.21 12.02 -10.61
CA SER A 424 6.98 11.77 -11.36
C SER A 424 6.94 12.49 -12.71
N LEU A 425 6.38 11.88 -13.76
CA LEU A 425 6.10 12.54 -15.04
C LEU A 425 5.03 13.63 -14.97
N GLU A 426 4.35 13.80 -13.82
CA GLU A 426 3.38 14.88 -13.62
C GLU A 426 3.93 16.28 -13.94
N TYR A 427 5.25 16.47 -13.88
CA TYR A 427 5.94 17.73 -14.17
C TYR A 427 6.31 17.89 -15.66
N PHE A 428 5.61 17.21 -16.57
CA PHE A 428 5.95 17.19 -17.99
C PHE A 428 6.13 18.59 -18.62
N TYR A 429 5.19 19.50 -18.39
CA TYR A 429 5.25 20.86 -18.92
C TYR A 429 6.25 21.77 -18.18
N ARG A 430 6.62 21.41 -16.94
CA ARG A 430 7.57 22.17 -16.12
C ARG A 430 8.99 21.60 -16.17
N PHE A 431 9.27 20.70 -17.12
CA PHE A 431 10.56 20.02 -17.19
C PHE A 431 11.73 20.99 -17.46
N ASN A 432 11.54 21.96 -18.36
CA ASN A 432 12.55 22.95 -18.68
C ASN A 432 12.83 23.87 -17.48
N ASP A 433 11.79 24.33 -16.79
CA ASP A 433 11.95 25.11 -15.54
C ASP A 433 12.73 24.33 -14.49
N ILE A 434 12.50 23.01 -14.37
CA ILE A 434 13.25 22.17 -13.44
C ILE A 434 14.73 22.15 -13.82
N LEU A 435 15.06 21.98 -15.11
CA LEU A 435 16.45 22.03 -15.59
C LEU A 435 17.11 23.38 -15.32
N GLU A 436 16.40 24.48 -15.57
CA GLU A 436 16.88 25.84 -15.34
C GLU A 436 17.16 26.10 -13.86
N ILE A 437 16.21 25.75 -12.98
CA ILE A 437 16.34 25.96 -11.54
C ILE A 437 17.43 25.05 -10.94
N THR A 438 17.50 23.77 -11.35
CA THR A 438 18.52 22.85 -10.79
C THR A 438 19.89 23.01 -11.43
N ARG A 439 19.98 23.67 -12.60
CA ARG A 439 21.18 23.75 -13.46
C ARG A 439 21.77 22.38 -13.79
N TYR A 440 20.91 21.36 -13.85
CA TYR A 440 21.32 19.99 -14.21
C TYR A 440 21.28 19.83 -15.72
N GLN A 441 22.13 18.96 -16.26
CA GLN A 441 22.25 18.77 -17.70
C GLN A 441 21.17 17.82 -18.24
N ASP A 442 20.57 18.14 -19.38
CA ASP A 442 19.68 17.21 -20.07
C ASP A 442 20.51 16.09 -20.72
N TYR A 443 20.31 14.88 -20.23
CA TYR A 443 21.00 13.70 -20.74
C TYR A 443 20.63 13.37 -22.19
N SER A 444 19.45 13.78 -22.67
CA SER A 444 19.00 13.49 -24.03
C SER A 444 19.91 14.12 -25.08
N LEU A 445 20.35 15.36 -24.84
CA LEU A 445 21.26 16.10 -25.70
C LEU A 445 22.65 15.45 -25.75
N ILE A 446 23.16 15.04 -24.58
CA ILE A 446 24.47 14.39 -24.45
C ILE A 446 24.46 13.01 -25.10
N ALA A 447 23.39 12.25 -24.91
CA ALA A 447 23.22 10.94 -25.53
C ALA A 447 23.13 11.05 -27.07
N GLN A 448 22.55 12.12 -27.60
CA GLN A 448 22.54 12.39 -29.05
C GLN A 448 23.94 12.74 -29.56
N ALA A 449 24.66 13.64 -28.89
CA ALA A 449 26.03 13.99 -29.23
C ALA A 449 26.94 12.74 -29.27
N GLN A 450 26.88 11.90 -28.23
CA GLN A 450 27.65 10.65 -28.18
C GLN A 450 27.29 9.67 -29.29
N LYS A 451 26.01 9.61 -29.71
CA LYS A 451 25.58 8.76 -30.84
C LYS A 451 26.15 9.27 -32.16
N LEU A 452 26.18 10.59 -32.37
CA LEU A 452 26.74 11.21 -33.57
C LEU A 452 28.24 10.97 -33.66
N THR A 453 29.00 11.21 -32.58
CA THR A 453 30.44 10.93 -32.53
C THR A 453 30.75 9.45 -32.81
N LYS A 454 29.96 8.53 -32.26
CA LYS A 454 30.12 7.09 -32.53
C LYS A 454 29.79 6.71 -33.98
N ARG A 455 28.88 7.44 -34.66
CA ARG A 455 28.60 7.23 -36.08
C ARG A 455 29.77 7.73 -36.94
N GLN A 456 30.26 8.94 -36.67
CA GLN A 456 31.43 9.50 -37.35
C GLN A 456 32.66 8.59 -37.22
N GLN A 457 32.99 8.12 -36.02
CA GLN A 457 34.09 7.17 -35.80
C GLN A 457 33.92 5.84 -36.55
N ARG A 458 32.68 5.38 -36.76
CA ARG A 458 32.40 4.15 -37.54
C ARG A 458 32.55 4.39 -39.03
N GLU A 459 32.20 5.58 -39.50
CA GLU A 459 32.36 6.00 -40.90
C GLU A 459 33.82 6.22 -41.24
N GLU A 460 34.59 6.91 -40.39
CA GLU A 460 36.04 7.06 -40.53
C GLU A 460 36.74 5.69 -40.59
N LYS A 461 36.40 4.77 -39.67
CA LYS A 461 36.95 3.40 -39.70
C LYS A 461 36.55 2.64 -40.96
N ARG A 462 35.38 2.90 -41.55
CA ARG A 462 34.96 2.29 -42.82
C ARG A 462 35.73 2.89 -43.99
N MET A 463 35.97 4.20 -44.00
CA MET A 463 36.77 4.88 -45.03
C MET A 463 38.23 4.44 -44.98
N GLN A 464 38.85 4.42 -43.80
CA GLN A 464 40.21 3.90 -43.61
C GLN A 464 40.35 2.44 -44.08
N ARG A 465 39.34 1.60 -43.84
CA ARG A 465 39.33 0.22 -44.34
C ARG A 465 39.22 0.14 -45.86
N LYS A 466 38.44 1.03 -46.48
CA LYS A 466 38.35 1.13 -47.95
C LYS A 466 39.66 1.61 -48.56
N GLU A 467 40.25 2.66 -48.02
CA GLU A 467 41.56 3.18 -48.46
C GLU A 467 42.66 2.12 -48.30
N ALA A 468 42.70 1.42 -47.16
CA ALA A 468 43.65 0.32 -46.95
C ALA A 468 43.45 -0.84 -47.94
N LEU A 469 42.22 -1.12 -48.36
CA LEU A 469 41.94 -2.12 -49.39
C LEU A 469 42.36 -1.64 -50.78
N LEU A 470 42.11 -0.38 -51.13
CA LEU A 470 42.55 0.22 -52.39
C LEU A 470 44.08 0.23 -52.48
N ASN A 471 44.77 0.69 -51.45
CA ASN A 471 46.24 0.66 -51.38
C ASN A 471 46.79 -0.77 -51.50
N LYS A 472 46.11 -1.77 -50.92
CA LYS A 472 46.46 -3.19 -51.12
C LYS A 472 46.29 -3.61 -52.58
N ILE A 473 45.16 -3.28 -53.21
CA ILE A 473 44.90 -3.59 -54.62
C ILE A 473 45.96 -2.94 -55.52
N ASP A 474 46.31 -1.67 -55.30
CA ASP A 474 47.31 -0.97 -56.10
C ASP A 474 48.71 -1.56 -55.91
N SER A 475 49.09 -1.93 -54.67
CA SER A 475 50.34 -2.64 -54.42
C SER A 475 50.41 -4.01 -55.11
N TRP A 476 49.26 -4.70 -55.25
CA TRP A 476 49.17 -5.97 -55.96
C TRP A 476 49.31 -5.78 -57.47
N LYS A 477 48.72 -4.72 -58.03
CA LYS A 477 48.87 -4.38 -59.46
C LYS A 477 50.32 -4.09 -59.82
N MET A 478 51.00 -3.25 -59.03
CA MET A 478 52.43 -2.94 -59.22
C MET A 478 53.30 -4.22 -59.23
N LYS A 479 53.06 -5.14 -58.29
CA LYS A 479 53.78 -6.43 -58.25
C LYS A 479 53.49 -7.34 -59.47
N ILE A 480 52.33 -7.20 -60.09
CA ILE A 480 51.98 -7.95 -61.31
C ILE A 480 52.68 -7.33 -62.52
N GLU A 481 52.76 -6.00 -62.60
CA GLU A 481 53.49 -5.27 -63.64
C GLU A 481 54.99 -5.56 -63.57
N GLU A 482 55.62 -5.47 -62.39
CA GLU A 482 57.04 -5.86 -62.21
C GLU A 482 57.30 -7.31 -62.66
N LYS A 483 56.36 -8.22 -62.42
CA LYS A 483 56.48 -9.63 -62.86
C LYS A 483 56.28 -9.81 -64.37
N LYS A 484 55.57 -8.91 -65.05
CA LYS A 484 55.43 -8.93 -66.51
C LYS A 484 56.68 -8.36 -67.18
N ASP A 485 57.23 -7.27 -66.64
CA ASP A 485 58.42 -6.63 -67.19
C ASP A 485 59.65 -7.55 -67.06
N ASN A 486 59.82 -8.21 -65.90
CA ASN A 486 60.87 -9.22 -65.71
C ASN A 486 60.70 -10.49 -66.58
N LYS A 487 59.54 -10.68 -67.21
CA LYS A 487 59.27 -11.80 -68.12
C LYS A 487 59.56 -11.46 -69.59
N GLN A 488 59.81 -10.20 -69.92
CA GLN A 488 60.19 -9.76 -71.26
C GLN A 488 61.72 -9.68 -71.46
N GLU A 489 62.50 -9.74 -70.38
CA GLU A 489 63.97 -9.79 -70.44
C GLU A 489 64.55 -11.22 -70.53
N TYR A 490 63.70 -12.24 -70.61
CA TYR A 490 64.04 -13.64 -70.94
C TYR A 490 63.35 -14.03 -72.24
#